data_AF-X1GF98-F1
#
_entry.id   AF-X1GF98-F1
#
_cell.length_a   1.000
_cell.length_b   1.000
_cell.length_c   1.000
_cell.angle_alpha   90.00
_cell.angle_beta   90.00
_cell.angle_gamma   90.00
#
_symmetry.space_group_name_H-M   'P 1'
#
loop_
_entity.id
_entity.type
_entity.pdbx_description
1 polymer ?
#
loop_
_entity_poly.entity_id
_entity_poly.type
_entity_poly.pdbx_seq_one_letter_code
_entity_poly.pdbx_strand_id
1 'polypeptide(L)'
;YTFDYCSAYDDGVNNIWYDPVTQEGNYWWDYSGTGNYTIPGSARSNDTYPLSTPPVDIIAEFHQNLKYSLLLLFIPLIIAISYKRKRKK
;
A
#
# COMPACT_ATOMS: atom_id res chain seq x y z
N TYR A 1 1.77 29.26 3.44
CA TYR A 1 2.10 28.14 2.54
C TYR A 1 2.03 26.88 3.36
N THR A 2 0.87 26.26 3.41
CA THR A 2 0.65 24.94 4.02
C THR A 2 1.28 23.92 3.08
N PHE A 3 2.22 23.13 3.60
CA PHE A 3 2.77 22.00 2.87
C PHE A 3 1.70 20.90 2.89
N ASP A 4 0.94 20.80 1.80
CA ASP A 4 0.19 19.59 1.52
C ASP A 4 1.19 18.46 1.34
N TYR A 5 1.15 17.47 2.23
CA TYR A 5 1.95 16.24 2.16
C TYR A 5 1.46 15.30 1.03
N CYS A 6 0.96 15.86 -0.07
CA CYS A 6 0.71 15.08 -1.27
C CYS A 6 2.00 15.03 -2.08
N SER A 7 2.68 13.89 -2.03
CA SER A 7 3.92 13.62 -2.79
C SER A 7 3.66 13.50 -4.31
N ALA A 8 2.45 13.76 -4.78
CA ALA A 8 2.07 13.70 -6.18
C ALA A 8 2.32 15.05 -6.88
N TYR A 9 3.01 15.00 -8.01
CA TYR A 9 3.23 16.16 -8.87
C TYR A 9 2.94 15.75 -10.33
N ASP A 10 2.06 16.48 -11.00
CA ASP A 10 1.53 16.15 -12.32
C ASP A 10 1.76 17.25 -13.37
N ASP A 11 2.73 17.02 -14.25
CA ASP A 11 2.96 17.84 -15.45
C ASP A 11 2.45 17.15 -16.74
N GLY A 12 1.75 16.03 -16.62
CA GLY A 12 1.23 15.25 -17.75
C GLY A 12 -0.07 15.78 -18.35
N VAL A 13 -0.68 14.97 -19.22
CA VAL A 13 -1.97 15.27 -19.85
C VAL A 13 -2.86 14.05 -19.74
N ASN A 14 -4.11 14.24 -19.31
CA ASN A 14 -5.13 13.19 -19.17
C ASN A 14 -4.74 12.06 -18.19
N ASN A 15 -3.98 12.38 -17.13
CA ASN A 15 -3.68 11.43 -16.07
C ASN A 15 -4.91 11.19 -15.19
N ILE A 16 -5.13 9.92 -14.84
CA ILE A 16 -6.20 9.50 -13.93
C ILE A 16 -5.56 9.28 -12.55
N TRP A 17 -6.05 9.99 -11.55
CA TRP A 17 -5.52 10.00 -10.18
C TRP A 17 -6.39 9.22 -9.19
N TYR A 18 -7.26 8.37 -9.71
CA TYR A 18 -8.18 7.53 -8.95
C TYR A 18 -8.42 6.20 -9.68
N ASP A 19 -8.83 5.18 -8.96
CA ASP A 19 -9.33 3.93 -9.55
C ASP A 19 -10.76 4.17 -10.07
N PRO A 20 -11.02 4.02 -11.39
CA PRO A 20 -12.34 4.29 -11.96
C PRO A 20 -13.41 3.26 -11.59
N VAL A 21 -13.02 2.08 -11.11
CA VAL A 21 -13.93 1.00 -10.69
C VAL A 21 -14.35 1.21 -9.24
N THR A 22 -13.39 1.40 -8.33
CA THR A 22 -13.70 1.57 -6.90
C THR A 22 -14.04 3.02 -6.54
N GLN A 23 -13.73 3.97 -7.42
CA GLN A 23 -13.85 5.41 -7.16
C GLN A 23 -13.03 5.81 -5.93
N GLU A 24 -11.77 5.38 -5.89
CA GLU A 24 -10.84 5.65 -4.80
C GLU A 24 -9.58 6.35 -5.33
N GLY A 25 -9.25 7.49 -4.75
CA GLY A 25 -8.09 8.31 -5.09
C GLY A 25 -6.98 8.26 -4.04
N ASN A 26 -6.28 9.37 -3.88
CA ASN A 26 -5.22 9.51 -2.89
C ASN A 26 -5.80 9.80 -1.50
N TYR A 27 -5.03 9.52 -0.46
CA TYR A 27 -5.35 9.93 0.89
C TYR A 27 -4.95 11.39 1.15
N TRP A 28 -5.87 12.14 1.76
CA TRP A 28 -5.68 13.54 2.15
C TRP A 28 -6.05 13.71 3.61
N TRP A 29 -5.09 14.14 4.41
CA TRP A 29 -5.21 14.19 5.87
C TRP A 29 -6.27 15.16 6.36
N ASP A 30 -6.60 16.18 5.56
CA ASP A 30 -7.58 17.22 5.86
C ASP A 30 -8.91 17.04 5.11
N TYR A 31 -9.12 15.91 4.42
CA TYR A 31 -10.34 15.68 3.67
C TYR A 31 -11.55 15.49 4.58
N SER A 32 -12.55 16.35 4.39
CA SER A 32 -13.79 16.37 5.17
C SER A 32 -14.90 15.47 4.61
N GLY A 33 -14.61 14.65 3.58
CA GLY A 33 -15.59 13.77 2.93
C GLY A 33 -16.35 14.38 1.75
N THR A 34 -16.03 15.62 1.35
CA THR A 34 -16.62 16.27 0.17
C THR A 34 -15.62 17.18 -0.54
N GLY A 35 -15.74 17.29 -1.86
CA GLY A 35 -14.87 18.14 -2.68
C GLY A 35 -13.72 17.37 -3.33
N ASN A 36 -12.88 18.11 -4.05
CA ASN A 36 -11.76 17.55 -4.82
C ASN A 36 -10.46 18.19 -4.34
N TYR A 37 -9.35 17.48 -4.50
CA TYR A 37 -8.01 18.02 -4.21
C TYR A 37 -7.23 18.26 -5.48
N THR A 38 -6.64 19.44 -5.60
CA THR A 38 -5.77 19.75 -6.73
C THR A 38 -4.42 19.07 -6.56
N ILE A 39 -4.01 18.31 -7.57
CA ILE A 39 -2.68 17.74 -7.68
C ILE A 39 -1.73 18.85 -8.14
N PRO A 40 -0.65 19.15 -7.39
CA PRO A 40 0.36 20.11 -7.82
C PRO A 40 0.91 19.79 -9.21
N GLY A 41 1.15 20.81 -10.04
CA GLY A 41 1.80 20.65 -11.36
C GLY A 41 1.07 21.37 -12.50
N SER A 42 1.64 21.35 -13.70
CA SER A 42 1.13 22.08 -14.88
C SER A 42 -0.12 21.45 -15.49
N ALA A 43 -0.39 20.17 -15.19
CA ALA A 43 -1.56 19.45 -15.70
C ALA A 43 -2.87 19.99 -15.13
N ARG A 44 -2.83 20.68 -13.97
CA ARG A 44 -4.01 21.13 -13.20
C ARG A 44 -4.99 19.98 -12.92
N SER A 45 -4.44 18.79 -12.70
CA SER A 45 -5.21 17.59 -12.38
C SER A 45 -5.85 17.71 -10.99
N ASN A 46 -7.01 17.09 -10.83
CA ASN A 46 -7.69 17.01 -9.54
C ASN A 46 -7.93 15.54 -9.19
N ASP A 47 -7.72 15.20 -7.93
CA ASP A 47 -8.26 14.00 -7.31
C ASP A 47 -9.74 14.23 -7.00
N THR A 48 -10.62 13.56 -7.75
CA THR A 48 -12.08 13.65 -7.61
C THR A 48 -12.65 12.67 -6.61
N TYR A 49 -11.84 11.74 -6.10
CA TYR A 49 -12.26 10.77 -5.10
C TYR A 49 -11.26 10.67 -3.94
N PRO A 50 -11.06 11.77 -3.19
CA PRO A 50 -10.13 11.77 -2.06
C PRO A 50 -10.54 10.74 -1.00
N LEU A 51 -9.56 10.11 -0.37
CA LEU A 51 -9.77 9.21 0.77
C LEU A 51 -9.57 9.96 2.08
N SER A 52 -10.49 9.77 3.03
CA SER A 52 -10.43 10.32 4.40
C SER A 52 -9.63 9.43 5.36
N THR A 53 -9.30 8.22 4.92
CA THR A 53 -8.46 7.27 5.64
C THR A 53 -7.35 6.79 4.72
N PRO A 54 -6.13 6.57 5.22
CA PRO A 54 -5.08 6.00 4.42
C PRO A 54 -5.52 4.62 3.88
N PRO A 55 -5.17 4.27 2.63
CA PRO A 55 -5.44 2.94 2.12
C PRO A 55 -4.82 1.91 3.08
N VAL A 56 -5.56 0.81 3.31
CA VAL A 56 -5.07 -0.28 4.15
C VAL A 56 -3.74 -0.77 3.56
N ASP A 57 -2.70 -0.88 4.39
CA ASP A 57 -1.39 -1.40 3.96
C ASP A 57 -1.50 -2.87 3.55
N ILE A 58 -1.95 -3.13 2.32
CA ILE A 58 -2.03 -4.49 1.72
C ILE A 58 -0.64 -5.16 1.76
N ILE A 59 0.41 -4.34 1.69
CA ILE A 59 1.81 -4.75 1.83
C ILE A 59 2.06 -5.38 3.21
N ALA A 60 1.51 -4.84 4.29
CA ALA A 60 1.69 -5.40 5.63
C ALA A 60 1.05 -6.79 5.74
N GLU A 61 -0.17 -6.96 5.24
CA GLU A 61 -0.88 -8.25 5.24
C GLU A 61 -0.16 -9.29 4.38
N PHE A 62 0.28 -8.92 3.18
CA PHE A 62 1.06 -9.78 2.31
C PHE A 62 2.38 -10.22 2.97
N HIS A 63 3.10 -9.29 3.62
CA HIS A 63 4.33 -9.63 4.33
C HIS A 63 4.10 -10.59 5.51
N GLN A 64 3.00 -10.45 6.25
CA GLN A 64 2.68 -11.37 7.33
C GLN A 64 2.35 -12.76 6.79
N ASN A 65 1.54 -12.84 5.73
CA ASN A 65 1.22 -14.10 5.07
C ASN A 65 2.46 -14.79 4.49
N LEU A 66 3.39 -14.03 3.91
CA LEU A 66 4.67 -14.54 3.44
C LEU A 66 5.52 -15.10 4.59
N LYS A 67 5.62 -14.38 5.72
CA LYS A 67 6.35 -14.86 6.90
C LYS A 67 5.80 -16.17 7.45
N TYR A 68 4.48 -16.28 7.62
CA TYR A 68 3.86 -17.52 8.08
C TYR A 68 4.08 -18.67 7.11
N SER A 69 3.98 -18.41 5.80
CA SER A 69 4.25 -19.40 4.76
C SER A 69 5.70 -19.92 4.83
N LEU A 70 6.68 -19.04 5.02
CA LEU A 70 8.08 -19.44 5.18
C LEU A 70 8.30 -20.27 6.46
N LEU A 71 7.69 -19.88 7.59
CA LEU A 71 7.77 -20.65 8.85
C LEU A 71 7.22 -22.07 8.67
N LEU A 72 6.09 -22.24 7.98
CA LEU A 72 5.51 -23.55 7.70
C LEU A 72 6.42 -24.43 6.84
N LEU A 73 7.22 -23.85 5.94
CA LEU A 73 8.17 -24.58 5.11
C LEU A 73 9.45 -24.97 5.87
N PHE A 74 9.99 -24.06 6.68
CA PHE A 74 11.29 -24.27 7.33
C PHE A 74 11.23 -25.03 8.65
N ILE A 75 10.13 -24.92 9.43
CA ILE A 75 10.00 -25.64 10.71
C ILE A 75 10.11 -27.17 10.51
N PRO A 76 9.37 -27.82 9.58
CA PRO A 76 9.48 -29.26 9.36
C PRO A 76 10.86 -29.68 8.88
N LEU A 77 11.52 -28.85 8.06
CA LEU A 77 12.88 -29.10 7.58
C LEU A 77 13.88 -29.09 8.74
N ILE A 78 13.80 -28.11 9.64
CA ILE A 78 14.63 -28.01 10.83
C ILE A 78 14.40 -29.21 11.76
N ILE A 79 13.13 -29.61 11.97
CA ILE A 79 12.76 -30.79 12.76
C ILE A 79 13.35 -32.07 12.13
N ALA A 80 13.22 -32.25 10.82
CA ALA A 80 13.73 -33.41 10.11
C ALA A 80 15.27 -33.51 10.16
N ILE A 81 15.97 -32.38 9.99
CA ILE A 81 17.43 -32.31 10.13
C ILE A 81 17.85 -32.66 11.56
N SER A 82 17.15 -32.12 12.56
CA SER A 82 17.43 -32.36 13.98
C SER A 82 17.22 -33.83 14.36
N TYR A 83 16.13 -34.45 13.90
CA TYR A 83 15.85 -35.86 14.10
C TYR A 83 16.93 -36.76 13.48
N LYS A 84 17.32 -36.49 12.23
CA LYS A 84 18.41 -37.24 11.55
C LYS A 84 19.74 -37.13 12.29
N ARG A 85 20.07 -35.96 12.86
CA ARG A 85 21.30 -35.77 13.66
C ARG A 85 21.27 -36.57 14.96
N LYS A 86 20.13 -36.62 15.67
CA LYS A 86 19.98 -37.39 16.91
C LYS A 86 20.16 -38.89 16.69
N ARG A 87 19.63 -39.44 15.60
CA ARG A 87 19.71 -40.89 15.30
C ARG A 87 21.12 -41.37 14.89
N LYS A 88 22.01 -40.47 14.48
CA LYS A 88 23.39 -40.79 14.11
C LYS A 88 24.37 -40.76 15.29
N LYS A 89 23.94 -40.23 16.43
CA LYS A 89 24.64 -40.34 17.72
C LYS A 89 24.10 -41.54 18.47
#